data_AF-N8VLF3-F1
#
_entry.id   AF-N8VLF3-F1
#
_cell.length_a   1.000
_cell.length_b   1.000
_cell.length_c   1.000
_cell.angle_alpha   90.00
_cell.angle_beta   90.00
_cell.angle_gamma   90.00
#
_symmetry.space_group_name_H-M   'P 1'
#
loop_
_entity.id
_entity.type
_entity.pdbx_description
1 polymer ?
#
loop_
_entity_poly.entity_id
_entity_poly.type
_entity_poly.pdbx_seq_one_letter_code
_entity_poly.pdbx_strand_id
1 'polypeptide(L)'
;MENLNYLAHNLSLYSHTSLKEAFDATQTQAEQFIEGKAFKDWVKVKESEQKLQAALGDRLNGVIRACGVIVKAVSNLAKSGG
;
A
#
# COMPACT_ATOMS: atom_id res chain seq x y z
N MET A 1 15.56 26.31 4.28
CA MET A 1 16.42 25.13 4.11
C MET A 1 15.65 23.83 4.36
N GLU A 2 14.88 23.72 5.44
CA GLU A 2 14.10 22.51 5.76
C GLU A 2 13.10 22.09 4.66
N ASN A 3 12.44 23.06 4.01
CA ASN A 3 11.52 22.80 2.88
C ASN A 3 12.24 22.22 1.64
N LEU A 4 13.44 22.71 1.31
CA LEU A 4 14.21 22.20 0.15
C LEU A 4 14.69 20.77 0.37
N ASN A 5 15.15 20.44 1.58
CA ASN A 5 15.52 19.07 1.94
C ASN A 5 14.31 18.14 1.80
N TYR A 6 13.16 18.54 2.32
CA TYR A 6 11.93 17.75 2.24
C TYR A 6 11.52 17.49 0.78
N LEU A 7 11.54 18.53 -0.07
CA LEU A 7 11.21 18.40 -1.49
C LEU A 7 12.18 17.48 -2.24
N ALA A 8 13.49 17.60 -2.00
CA ALA A 8 14.49 16.75 -2.64
C ALA A 8 14.33 15.26 -2.24
N HIS A 9 14.02 14.98 -0.97
CA HIS A 9 13.78 13.60 -0.52
C HIS A 9 12.51 13.01 -1.15
N ASN A 10 11.41 13.78 -1.17
CA ASN A 10 10.18 13.35 -1.82
C ASN A 10 10.38 13.10 -3.31
N LEU A 11 11.07 14.01 -4.00
CA LEU A 11 11.38 13.85 -5.41
C LEU A 11 12.19 12.57 -5.63
N SER A 12 13.30 12.39 -4.90
CA SER A 12 14.12 11.17 -5.02
C SER A 12 13.31 9.88 -4.78
N LEU A 13 12.48 9.87 -3.75
CA LEU A 13 11.67 8.71 -3.39
C LEU A 13 10.62 8.37 -4.46
N TYR A 14 9.92 9.37 -4.99
CA TYR A 14 8.76 9.16 -5.84
C TYR A 14 9.07 9.17 -7.33
N SER A 15 10.12 9.86 -7.77
CA SER A 15 10.55 9.87 -9.18
C SER A 15 11.67 8.87 -9.49
N HIS A 16 12.13 8.11 -8.49
CA HIS A 16 13.30 7.20 -8.61
C HIS A 16 14.56 7.92 -9.10
N THR A 17 14.67 9.21 -8.81
CA THR A 17 15.84 10.03 -9.12
C THR A 17 16.83 9.94 -7.99
N SER A 18 18.14 9.99 -8.27
CA SER A 18 19.12 9.94 -7.18
C SER A 18 18.98 11.17 -6.27
N LEU A 19 19.31 11.02 -4.99
CA LEU A 19 19.21 12.15 -4.05
C LEU A 19 20.06 13.34 -4.50
N LYS A 20 21.22 13.08 -5.13
CA LYS A 20 22.08 14.12 -5.71
C LYS A 20 21.35 14.90 -6.79
N GLU A 21 20.78 14.22 -7.79
CA GLU A 21 20.03 14.85 -8.87
C GLU A 21 18.78 15.58 -8.36
N ALA A 22 18.16 15.07 -7.30
CA ALA A 22 17.01 15.72 -6.67
C ALA A 22 17.38 17.04 -5.97
N PHE A 23 18.61 17.16 -5.43
CA PHE A 23 19.13 18.43 -4.90
C PHE A 23 19.56 19.42 -6.00
N ASP A 24 19.90 18.91 -7.18
CA ASP A 24 20.18 19.74 -8.36
C ASP A 24 18.89 20.32 -8.98
N ALA A 25 17.72 19.75 -8.64
CA ALA A 25 16.43 20.28 -9.08
C ALA A 25 16.08 21.59 -8.37
N THR A 26 15.47 22.51 -9.11
CA THR A 26 14.97 23.75 -8.51
C THR A 26 13.72 23.48 -7.66
N GLN A 27 13.47 24.33 -6.66
CA GLN A 27 12.30 24.22 -5.80
C GLN A 27 11.00 24.14 -6.61
N THR A 28 10.83 25.01 -7.61
CA THR A 28 9.65 25.07 -8.46
C THR A 28 9.44 23.77 -9.26
N GLN A 29 10.51 23.13 -9.74
CA GLN A 29 10.40 21.85 -10.43
C GLN A 29 9.94 20.73 -9.49
N ALA A 30 10.47 20.69 -8.27
CA ALA A 30 10.06 19.71 -7.27
C ALA A 30 8.60 19.92 -6.85
N GLU A 31 8.17 21.16 -6.64
CA GLU A 31 6.77 21.51 -6.35
C GLU A 31 5.84 21.13 -7.50
N GLN A 32 6.20 21.45 -8.74
CA GLN A 32 5.42 21.07 -9.93
C GLN A 32 5.26 19.55 -10.08
N PHE A 33 6.29 18.78 -9.72
CA PHE A 33 6.19 17.32 -9.70
C PHE A 33 5.16 16.84 -8.66
N ILE A 34 5.31 17.27 -7.40
CA ILE A 34 4.46 16.82 -6.29
C ILE A 34 3.01 17.31 -6.44
N GLU A 35 2.81 18.51 -6.97
CA GLU A 35 1.47 19.06 -7.21
C GLU A 35 0.86 18.60 -8.53
N GLY A 36 1.68 17.97 -9.38
CA GLY A 36 1.32 17.51 -10.70
C GLY A 36 0.22 16.45 -10.69
N LYS A 37 -0.62 16.48 -11.74
CA LYS A 37 -1.72 15.52 -11.92
C LYS A 37 -1.22 14.07 -11.94
N ALA A 38 -0.10 13.81 -12.62
CA ALA A 38 0.48 12.47 -12.72
C ALA A 38 0.84 11.89 -11.33
N PHE A 39 1.48 12.70 -10.48
CA PHE A 39 1.80 12.28 -9.11
C PHE A 39 0.54 12.05 -8.27
N LYS A 40 -0.42 12.98 -8.31
CA LYS A 40 -1.70 12.83 -7.59
C LYS A 40 -2.48 11.59 -8.02
N ASP A 41 -2.49 11.29 -9.32
CA ASP A 41 -3.14 10.08 -9.84
C ASP A 41 -2.38 8.81 -9.40
N TRP A 42 -1.04 8.83 -9.40
CA TRP A 42 -0.23 7.75 -8.86
C TRP A 42 -0.50 7.49 -7.37
N VAL A 43 -0.58 8.53 -6.54
CA VAL A 43 -0.92 8.39 -5.11
C VAL A 43 -2.26 7.69 -4.93
N LYS A 44 -3.30 8.12 -5.69
CA LYS A 44 -4.62 7.48 -5.64
C LYS A 44 -4.57 5.99 -6.01
N VAL A 45 -3.76 5.61 -7.00
CA VAL A 45 -3.56 4.21 -7.37
C VAL A 45 -2.92 3.45 -6.21
N LYS A 46 -1.88 4.01 -5.57
CA LYS A 46 -1.24 3.38 -4.40
C LYS A 46 -2.17 3.20 -3.21
N GLU A 47 -3.00 4.19 -2.91
CA GLU A 47 -4.03 4.05 -1.87
C GLU A 47 -5.05 2.96 -2.21
N SER A 48 -5.45 2.84 -3.48
CA SER A 48 -6.35 1.79 -3.96
C SER A 48 -5.71 0.39 -3.83
N GLU A 49 -4.43 0.25 -4.21
CA GLU A 49 -3.67 -0.99 -4.04
C GLU A 49 -3.62 -1.44 -2.57
N GLN A 50 -3.37 -0.51 -1.63
CA GLN A 50 -3.36 -0.81 -0.20
C GLN A 50 -4.73 -1.28 0.31
N LYS A 51 -5.81 -0.61 -0.10
CA LYS A 51 -7.18 -1.02 0.24
C LYS A 51 -7.52 -2.41 -0.31
N LEU A 52 -7.07 -2.71 -1.54
CA LEU A 52 -7.24 -4.03 -2.13
C LEU A 52 -6.49 -5.11 -1.35
N GLN A 53 -5.24 -4.85 -0.96
CA GLN A 53 -4.46 -5.78 -0.14
C GLN A 53 -5.13 -6.07 1.21
N ALA A 54 -5.65 -5.05 1.89
CA ALA A 54 -6.39 -5.22 3.14
C ALA A 54 -7.65 -6.09 2.92
N ALA A 55 -8.44 -5.79 1.88
CA ALA A 55 -9.64 -6.55 1.56
C ALA A 55 -9.36 -8.02 1.21
N LEU A 56 -8.22 -8.32 0.56
CA LEU A 56 -7.76 -9.68 0.31
C LEU A 56 -7.44 -10.40 1.63
N GLY A 57 -6.73 -9.75 2.54
CA GLY A 57 -6.45 -10.27 3.88
C GLY A 57 -7.71 -10.64 4.64
N ASP A 58 -8.71 -9.76 4.64
CA ASP A 58 -10.00 -10.01 5.30
C ASP A 58 -10.76 -11.20 4.71
N ARG A 59 -10.74 -11.32 3.38
CA ARG A 59 -11.34 -12.47 2.68
C ARG A 59 -10.64 -13.78 3.04
N LEU A 60 -9.31 -13.80 3.03
CA LEU A 60 -8.52 -14.97 3.42
C LEU A 60 -8.79 -15.38 4.87
N ASN A 61 -8.86 -14.41 5.79
CA ASN A 61 -9.24 -14.66 7.18
C ASN A 61 -10.66 -15.25 7.29
N GLY A 62 -11.59 -14.80 6.44
CA GLY A 62 -12.92 -15.40 6.31
C GLY A 62 -12.86 -16.88 5.94
N VAL A 63 -12.09 -17.23 4.91
CA VAL A 63 -11.91 -18.62 4.46
C VAL A 63 -11.30 -19.49 5.56
N ILE A 64 -10.23 -19.03 6.21
CA ILE A 64 -9.56 -19.76 7.30
C ILE A 64 -10.56 -20.07 8.43
N ARG A 65 -11.37 -19.09 8.84
CA ARG A 65 -12.40 -19.28 9.87
C ARG A 65 -13.46 -20.29 9.44
N ALA A 66 -13.93 -20.21 8.19
CA ALA A 66 -14.91 -21.15 7.66
C ALA A 66 -14.37 -22.59 7.66
N CYS A 67 -13.13 -22.80 7.21
CA CYS A 67 -12.46 -24.09 7.30
C CYS A 67 -12.40 -24.61 8.75
N GLY A 68 -12.06 -23.74 9.71
CA GLY A 68 -12.06 -24.10 11.13
C GLY A 68 -13.44 -24.55 11.65
N VAL A 69 -14.53 -23.91 11.20
CA VAL A 69 -15.90 -24.31 11.54
C VAL A 69 -16.23 -25.68 10.94
N ILE A 70 -15.89 -25.91 9.67
CA ILE A 70 -16.12 -27.19 8.99
C ILE A 70 -15.40 -28.33 9.71
N VAL A 71 -14.12 -28.16 10.03
CA VAL A 71 -13.33 -29.17 10.76
C VAL A 71 -13.98 -29.51 12.11
N LYS A 72 -14.46 -28.51 12.85
CA LYS A 72 -15.17 -28.73 14.12
C LYS A 72 -16.48 -29.50 13.90
N ALA A 73 -17.27 -29.13 12.89
CA ALA A 73 -18.53 -29.80 12.59
C ALA A 73 -18.32 -31.27 12.23
N VAL A 74 -17.35 -31.57 11.35
CA VAL A 74 -16.98 -32.94 10.97
C VAL A 74 -16.51 -33.74 12.18
N SER A 75 -15.65 -33.14 13.02
CA SER A 75 -15.15 -33.79 14.24
C SER A 75 -16.28 -34.14 15.23
N ASN A 76 -17.29 -33.28 15.34
CA ASN A 76 -18.44 -33.53 16.21
C ASN A 76 -19.33 -34.64 15.66
N LEU A 77 -19.60 -34.65 14.35
CA LEU A 77 -20.36 -35.72 13.70
C LEU A 77 -19.70 -37.09 13.87
N ALA A 78 -18.37 -37.14 13.71
CA ALA A 78 -17.60 -38.36 13.92
C ALA A 78 -17.70 -38.88 15.36
N LYS A 79 -17.78 -38.00 16.36
CA LYS A 79 -17.95 -38.38 17.77
C LYS A 79 -19.37 -38.83 18.11
N SER A 80 -20.40 -38.33 17.43
CA SER A 80 -21.80 -38.68 17.69
C SER A 80 -22.27 -39.95 16.97
N GLY A 81 -21.54 -40.39 15.95
CA GLY A 81 -21.86 -41.58 15.15
C GLY A 81 -21.01 -42.82 15.46
N GLY A 82 -20.14 -42.75 16.47
CA GLY A 82 -19.29 -43.85 16.95
C GLY A 82 -19.66 -44.31 18.34
#